data_AF-A0A518IIU5-F1
#
_entry.id   AF-A0A518IIU5-F1
#
_cell.length_a   1.000
_cell.length_b   1.000
_cell.length_c   1.000
_cell.angle_alpha   90.00
_cell.angle_beta   90.00
_cell.angle_gamma   90.00
#
_symmetry.space_group_name_H-M   'P 1'
#
loop_
_entity.id
_entity.type
_entity.pdbx_description
1 polymer ?
#
loop_
_entity_poly.entity_id
_entity_poly.type
_entity_poly.pdbx_seq_one_letter_code
_entity_poly.pdbx_strand_id
1 'polypeptide(L)'
;MTNQPPQITPQQRLMMMTVIWLALIVGVVTFGVIIGFMGQEKAAGDDLPIITYLGIAMAALMLVLRTFVPNLVARNLFRQTMEKVKAEGNQDEEEILGTYYQIFTTRLIIGLALLEGAAMLNLVAILIENQKLPFVVVGILLLVMIASVPTKSKLDGWIRNQMENYNLEHQN
;
A
#
# COMPACT_ATOMS: atom_id res chain seq x y z
N MET A 1 24.96 17.92 26.45
CA MET A 1 23.63 18.15 25.84
C MET A 1 23.37 16.96 24.94
N THR A 2 22.62 15.97 25.42
CA THR A 2 22.19 14.84 24.61
C THR A 2 21.13 15.36 23.65
N ASN A 3 21.53 15.60 22.40
CA ASN A 3 20.62 15.95 21.31
C ASN A 3 19.79 14.70 20.98
N GLN A 4 18.82 14.36 21.83
CA GLN A 4 17.81 13.40 21.46
C GLN A 4 17.01 14.01 20.31
N PRO A 5 16.92 13.34 19.15
CA PRO A 5 16.12 13.84 18.05
C PRO A 5 14.67 14.02 18.52
N PRO A 6 13.97 15.06 18.03
CA PRO A 6 12.59 15.31 18.43
C PRO A 6 11.71 14.10 18.13
N GLN A 7 10.99 13.62 19.15
CA GLN A 7 10.06 12.51 19.05
C GLN A 7 8.91 12.87 18.10
N ILE A 8 8.65 12.03 17.10
CA ILE A 8 7.59 12.28 16.10
C ILE A 8 6.23 12.01 16.73
N THR A 9 5.37 13.03 16.76
CA THR A 9 4.03 12.93 17.36
C THR A 9 3.12 11.98 16.57
N PRO A 10 2.10 11.36 17.21
CA PRO A 10 1.14 10.50 16.52
C PRO A 10 0.44 11.18 15.33
N GLN A 11 0.19 12.48 15.44
CA GLN A 11 -0.41 13.29 14.37
C GLN A 11 0.53 13.42 13.16
N GLN A 12 1.83 13.65 13.40
CA GLN A 12 2.83 13.71 12.34
C GLN A 12 2.97 12.38 11.60
N ARG A 13 2.86 11.24 12.31
CA ARG A 13 2.90 9.90 11.70
C ARG A 13 1.69 9.65 10.79
N LEU A 14 0.49 10.05 11.22
CA LEU A 14 -0.72 9.97 10.38
C LEU A 14 -0.62 10.87 9.14
N MET A 15 -0.08 12.08 9.31
CA MET A 15 0.17 12.98 8.19
C MET A 15 1.17 12.37 7.20
N MET A 16 2.26 11.77 7.68
CA MET A 16 3.24 11.07 6.85
C MET A 16 2.59 9.95 6.04
N MET A 17 1.79 9.08 6.67
CA MET A 17 1.04 8.03 5.96
C MET A 17 0.11 8.60 4.88
N THR A 18 -0.56 9.72 5.18
CA THR A 18 -1.47 10.39 4.25
C THR A 18 -0.73 10.95 3.04
N VAL A 19 0.44 11.57 3.27
CA VAL A 19 1.30 12.08 2.19
C VAL A 19 1.77 10.96 1.28
N ILE A 20 2.23 9.83 1.86
CA ILE A 20 2.67 8.67 1.08
C ILE A 20 1.52 8.08 0.27
N TRP A 21 0.34 7.91 0.88
CA TRP A 21 -0.86 7.44 0.21
C TRP A 21 -1.27 8.34 -0.97
N LEU A 22 -1.27 9.66 -0.76
CA LEU A 22 -1.55 10.63 -1.81
C LEU A 22 -0.50 10.58 -2.94
N ALA A 23 0.79 10.50 -2.60
CA ALA A 23 1.87 10.49 -3.56
C ALA A 23 1.74 9.30 -4.55
N LEU A 24 1.41 8.11 -4.05
CA LEU A 24 1.22 6.91 -4.87
C LEU A 24 0.00 7.06 -5.81
N ILE A 25 -1.11 7.65 -5.34
CA ILE A 25 -2.28 7.92 -6.17
C ILE A 25 -1.95 8.97 -7.26
N VAL A 26 -1.32 10.06 -6.86
CA VAL A 26 -0.96 11.16 -7.76
C VAL A 26 -0.02 10.68 -8.86
N GLY A 27 0.90 9.76 -8.57
CA GLY A 27 1.77 9.14 -9.58
C GLY A 27 0.96 8.46 -10.69
N VAL A 28 0.03 7.57 -10.31
CA VAL A 28 -0.84 6.86 -11.27
C VAL A 28 -1.73 7.84 -12.04
N VAL A 29 -2.34 8.81 -11.37
CA VAL A 29 -3.23 9.80 -12.01
C VAL A 29 -2.45 10.66 -13.00
N THR A 30 -1.29 11.18 -12.61
CA THR A 30 -0.47 12.04 -13.48
C THR A 30 -0.02 11.28 -14.73
N PHE A 31 0.44 10.04 -14.56
CA PHE A 31 0.84 9.21 -15.69
C PHE A 31 -0.35 8.87 -16.59
N GLY A 32 -1.51 8.56 -16.00
CA GLY A 32 -2.74 8.30 -16.75
C GLY A 32 -3.22 9.51 -17.55
N VAL A 33 -3.10 10.72 -17.00
CA VAL A 33 -3.42 11.97 -17.71
C VAL A 33 -2.48 12.18 -18.90
N ILE A 34 -1.17 11.99 -18.73
CA ILE A 34 -0.18 12.09 -19.81
C ILE A 34 -0.52 11.13 -20.95
N ILE A 35 -0.77 9.85 -20.63
CA ILE A 35 -1.14 8.85 -21.64
C ILE A 35 -2.48 9.17 -22.28
N GLY A 36 -3.45 9.68 -21.51
CA GLY A 36 -4.76 10.09 -22.03
C GLY A 36 -4.69 11.19 -23.08
N PHE A 37 -3.71 12.09 -22.99
CA PHE A 37 -3.45 13.10 -24.02
C PHE A 37 -2.62 12.55 -25.20
N MET A 38 -1.60 11.71 -24.94
CA MET A 38 -0.74 11.16 -25.99
C MET A 38 -1.42 10.07 -26.85
N GLY A 39 -2.36 9.32 -26.29
CA GLY A 39 -2.97 8.16 -26.94
C GLY A 39 -4.06 8.48 -27.96
N GLN A 40 -4.53 9.72 -28.07
CA GLN A 40 -5.68 10.05 -28.92
C GLN A 40 -5.37 10.06 -30.43
N GLU A 41 -4.10 10.12 -30.83
CA GLU A 41 -3.72 10.30 -32.24
C GLU A 41 -3.47 8.99 -33.00
N LYS A 42 -3.38 7.85 -32.30
CA LYS A 42 -3.16 6.55 -32.94
C LYS A 42 -4.49 5.83 -33.09
N ALA A 43 -4.67 5.06 -34.17
CA ALA A 43 -5.71 4.05 -34.24
C ALA A 43 -5.33 2.86 -33.35
N ALA A 44 -6.29 2.09 -32.86
CA ALA A 44 -5.99 0.80 -32.21
C ALA A 44 -5.32 -0.11 -33.24
N GLY A 45 -4.25 -0.81 -32.86
CA GLY A 45 -3.63 -1.80 -33.74
C GLY A 45 -4.58 -2.98 -33.96
N ASP A 46 -4.56 -3.56 -35.16
CA ASP A 46 -5.33 -4.77 -35.50
C ASP A 46 -4.75 -6.05 -34.85
N ASP A 47 -3.57 -5.96 -34.22
CA ASP A 47 -2.92 -7.07 -33.55
C ASP A 47 -3.61 -7.44 -32.23
N LEU A 48 -3.47 -8.72 -31.84
CA LEU A 48 -3.92 -9.23 -30.54
C LEU A 48 -3.23 -8.44 -29.40
N PRO A 49 -3.98 -7.80 -28.49
CA PRO A 49 -3.42 -6.94 -27.46
C PRO A 49 -2.94 -7.76 -26.25
N ILE A 50 -1.80 -8.44 -26.43
CA ILE A 50 -1.21 -9.36 -25.44
C ILE A 50 -0.89 -8.64 -24.11
N ILE A 51 -0.34 -7.42 -24.18
CA ILE A 51 0.05 -6.64 -23.00
C ILE A 51 -1.19 -6.20 -22.23
N THR A 52 -2.28 -5.84 -22.91
CA THR A 52 -3.57 -5.54 -22.29
C THR A 52 -4.08 -6.73 -21.49
N TYR A 53 -4.11 -7.93 -22.06
CA TYR A 53 -4.56 -9.13 -21.34
C TYR A 53 -3.66 -9.46 -20.15
N LEU A 54 -2.34 -9.34 -20.31
CA LEU A 54 -1.39 -9.50 -19.22
C LEU A 54 -1.62 -8.47 -18.11
N GLY A 55 -1.86 -7.21 -18.47
CA GLY A 55 -2.14 -6.12 -17.54
C GLY A 55 -3.42 -6.38 -16.73
N ILE A 56 -4.48 -6.85 -17.38
CA ILE A 56 -5.74 -7.22 -16.71
C ILE A 56 -5.51 -8.41 -15.76
N ALA A 57 -4.83 -9.46 -16.21
CA ALA A 57 -4.52 -10.63 -15.39
C ALA A 57 -3.66 -10.26 -14.17
N MET A 58 -2.64 -9.41 -14.37
CA MET A 58 -1.81 -8.89 -13.29
C MET A 58 -2.60 -8.01 -12.32
N ALA A 59 -3.52 -7.19 -12.80
CA ALA A 59 -4.39 -6.40 -11.92
C ALA A 59 -5.27 -7.28 -11.03
N ALA A 60 -5.90 -8.33 -11.61
CA ALA A 60 -6.68 -9.29 -10.85
C ALA A 60 -5.82 -10.02 -9.80
N LEU A 61 -4.63 -10.48 -10.19
CA LEU A 61 -3.68 -11.13 -9.28
C LEU A 61 -3.24 -10.19 -8.14
N MET A 62 -2.87 -8.96 -8.45
CA MET A 62 -2.40 -7.99 -7.45
C MET A 62 -3.50 -7.55 -6.48
N LEU A 63 -4.76 -7.50 -6.94
CA LEU A 63 -5.91 -7.27 -6.06
C LEU A 63 -6.04 -8.39 -5.00
N VAL A 64 -5.84 -9.64 -5.41
CA VAL A 64 -5.83 -10.79 -4.50
C VAL A 64 -4.60 -10.75 -3.60
N LEU A 65 -3.39 -10.57 -4.14
CA LEU A 65 -2.16 -10.55 -3.35
C LEU A 65 -2.15 -9.44 -2.29
N ARG A 66 -2.77 -8.29 -2.59
CA ARG A 66 -2.93 -7.19 -1.62
C ARG A 66 -3.63 -7.62 -0.33
N THR A 67 -4.50 -8.62 -0.33
CA THR A 67 -5.17 -9.05 0.92
C THR A 67 -4.26 -9.92 1.79
N PHE A 68 -3.23 -10.55 1.22
CA PHE A 68 -2.40 -11.51 1.94
C PHE A 68 -1.01 -10.95 2.26
N VAL A 69 -0.31 -10.42 1.25
CA VAL A 69 1.10 -10.02 1.35
C VAL A 69 1.34 -8.95 2.42
N PRO A 70 0.60 -7.83 2.46
CA PRO A 70 0.81 -6.82 3.48
C PRO A 70 0.56 -7.35 4.90
N ASN A 71 -0.46 -8.21 5.07
CA ASN A 71 -0.81 -8.78 6.36
C ASN A 71 0.25 -9.77 6.85
N LEU A 72 0.80 -10.59 5.94
CA LEU A 72 1.87 -11.53 6.26
C LEU A 72 3.13 -10.80 6.72
N VAL A 73 3.55 -9.77 5.99
CA VAL A 73 4.72 -8.96 6.34
C VAL A 73 4.51 -8.25 7.67
N ALA A 74 3.36 -7.61 7.86
CA ALA A 74 3.04 -6.89 9.09
C ALA A 74 3.03 -7.81 10.32
N ARG A 75 2.45 -9.01 10.20
CA ARG A 75 2.45 -10.01 11.28
C ARG A 75 3.86 -10.47 11.63
N ASN A 76 4.71 -10.69 10.63
CA ASN A 76 6.10 -11.11 10.85
C ASN A 76 6.89 -10.00 11.57
N LEU A 77 6.77 -8.75 11.12
CA LEU A 77 7.42 -7.61 11.78
C LEU A 77 6.92 -7.44 13.22
N PHE A 78 5.61 -7.58 13.44
CA PHE A 78 5.01 -7.46 14.76
C PHE A 78 5.54 -8.51 15.74
N ARG A 79 5.62 -9.78 15.33
CA ARG A 79 6.17 -10.85 16.17
C ARG A 79 7.63 -10.58 16.55
N GLN A 80 8.46 -10.17 15.58
CA GLN A 80 9.86 -9.81 15.84
C GLN A 80 9.98 -8.66 16.83
N THR A 81 9.12 -7.63 16.72
CA THR A 81 9.08 -6.54 17.70
C THR A 81 8.70 -7.02 19.09
N MET A 82 7.66 -7.85 19.23
CA MET A 82 7.21 -8.33 20.53
C MET A 82 8.25 -9.23 21.22
N GLU A 83 8.96 -10.07 20.47
CA GLU A 83 10.06 -10.87 21.00
C GLU A 83 11.20 -9.97 21.52
N LYS A 84 11.54 -8.91 20.78
CA LYS A 84 12.54 -7.93 21.20
C LYS A 84 12.11 -7.18 22.47
N VAL A 85 10.86 -6.70 22.54
CA VAL A 85 10.30 -6.04 23.72
C VAL A 85 10.40 -6.95 24.96
N LYS A 86 10.04 -8.23 24.80
CA LYS A 86 10.10 -9.21 25.89
C LYS A 86 11.54 -9.48 26.37
N ALA A 87 12.50 -9.51 25.45
CA ALA A 87 13.91 -9.74 25.76
C ALA A 87 14.57 -8.54 26.46
N GLU A 88 14.21 -7.32 26.07
CA GLU A 88 14.80 -6.08 26.60
C GLU A 88 14.11 -5.60 27.88
N GLY A 89 12.90 -6.08 28.19
CA GLY A 89 12.26 -6.03 29.50
C GLY A 89 11.86 -4.64 30.01
N ASN A 90 12.20 -3.55 29.31
CA ASN A 90 11.94 -2.19 29.76
C ASN A 90 11.93 -1.17 28.60
N GLN A 91 11.11 -1.40 27.57
CA GLN A 91 10.88 -0.40 26.52
C GLN A 91 9.79 0.57 26.95
N ASP A 92 10.00 1.86 26.66
CA ASP A 92 9.03 2.92 26.92
C ASP A 92 7.76 2.69 26.08
N GLU A 93 6.59 2.97 26.64
CA GLU A 93 5.30 2.72 25.96
C GLU A 93 5.20 3.51 24.65
N GLU A 94 5.80 4.71 24.63
CA GLU A 94 5.88 5.57 23.44
C GLU A 94 6.73 4.95 22.31
N GLU A 95 7.80 4.23 22.64
CA GLU A 95 8.67 3.56 21.66
C GLU A 95 7.96 2.36 21.01
N ILE A 96 7.22 1.59 21.83
CA ILE A 96 6.42 0.45 21.37
C ILE A 96 5.32 0.94 20.42
N LEU A 97 4.59 1.99 20.81
CA LEU A 97 3.58 2.61 19.95
C LEU A 97 4.19 3.10 18.64
N GLY A 98 5.33 3.80 18.71
CA GLY A 98 6.07 4.26 17.54
C GLY A 98 6.40 3.13 16.55
N THR A 99 6.75 1.94 17.06
CA THR A 99 7.01 0.76 16.25
C THR A 99 5.75 0.23 15.58
N TYR A 100 4.60 0.20 16.27
CA TYR A 100 3.33 -0.21 15.67
C TYR A 100 2.88 0.70 14.52
N TYR A 101 3.07 2.01 14.67
CA TYR A 101 2.86 2.97 13.57
C TYR A 101 3.72 2.63 12.34
N GLN A 102 4.99 2.27 12.56
CA GLN A 102 5.90 1.94 11.47
C GLN A 102 5.50 0.65 10.76
N ILE A 103 5.14 -0.40 11.49
CA ILE A 103 4.66 -1.66 10.91
C ILE A 103 3.40 -1.43 10.08
N PHE A 104 2.44 -0.66 10.60
CA PHE A 104 1.22 -0.31 9.86
C PHE A 104 1.53 0.51 8.61
N THR A 105 2.47 1.45 8.69
CA THR A 105 2.90 2.25 7.53
C THR A 105 3.51 1.35 6.45
N THR A 106 4.39 0.42 6.81
CA THR A 106 4.98 -0.57 5.89
C THR A 106 3.90 -1.42 5.23
N ARG A 107 2.92 -1.92 6.02
CA ARG A 107 1.76 -2.65 5.50
C ARG A 107 0.98 -1.85 4.46
N LEU A 108 0.70 -0.58 4.76
CA LEU A 108 -0.02 0.31 3.85
C LEU A 108 0.74 0.50 2.54
N ILE A 109 2.04 0.80 2.62
CA ILE A 109 2.91 1.03 1.45
C ILE A 109 2.93 -0.20 0.55
N ILE A 110 3.19 -1.38 1.11
CA ILE A 110 3.23 -2.63 0.34
C ILE A 110 1.88 -2.88 -0.34
N GLY A 111 0.77 -2.68 0.39
CA GLY A 111 -0.56 -2.86 -0.17
C GLY A 111 -0.89 -1.91 -1.32
N LEU A 112 -0.45 -0.65 -1.24
CA LEU A 112 -0.65 0.34 -2.30
C LEU A 112 0.30 0.10 -3.48
N ALA A 113 1.56 -0.26 -3.24
CA ALA A 113 2.54 -0.52 -4.28
C ALA A 113 2.13 -1.68 -5.22
N LEU A 114 1.47 -2.72 -4.69
CA LEU A 114 0.92 -3.80 -5.51
C LEU A 114 -0.16 -3.29 -6.48
N LEU A 115 -1.02 -2.38 -6.03
CA LEU A 115 -2.06 -1.78 -6.88
C LEU A 115 -1.49 -0.77 -7.86
N GLU A 116 -0.56 0.06 -7.41
CA GLU A 116 0.15 1.03 -8.24
C GLU A 116 0.89 0.33 -9.37
N GLY A 117 1.66 -0.72 -9.09
CA GLY A 117 2.38 -1.49 -10.11
C GLY A 117 1.45 -2.09 -11.17
N ALA A 118 0.31 -2.63 -10.74
CA ALA A 118 -0.71 -3.11 -11.67
C ALA A 118 -1.35 -1.98 -12.50
N ALA A 119 -1.63 -0.84 -11.89
CA ALA A 119 -2.20 0.32 -12.58
C ALA A 119 -1.20 0.88 -13.61
N MET A 120 0.06 1.03 -13.24
CA MET A 120 1.13 1.48 -14.12
C MET A 120 1.33 0.53 -15.30
N LEU A 121 1.28 -0.78 -15.09
CA LEU A 121 1.36 -1.75 -16.19
C LEU A 121 0.20 -1.61 -17.18
N ASN A 122 -1.02 -1.40 -16.70
CA ASN A 122 -2.18 -1.18 -17.56
C ASN A 122 -2.09 0.16 -18.33
N LEU A 123 -1.53 1.19 -17.70
CA LEU A 123 -1.21 2.45 -18.36
C LEU A 123 -0.15 2.27 -19.47
N VAL A 124 0.89 1.47 -19.23
CA VAL A 124 1.87 1.09 -20.25
C VAL A 124 1.21 0.31 -21.40
N ALA A 125 0.27 -0.59 -21.11
CA ALA A 125 -0.48 -1.32 -22.14
C ALA A 125 -1.25 -0.37 -23.07
N ILE A 126 -1.87 0.68 -22.53
CA ILE A 126 -2.53 1.72 -23.32
C ILE A 126 -1.53 2.44 -24.21
N LEU A 127 -0.37 2.81 -23.68
CA LEU A 127 0.65 3.53 -24.45
C LEU A 127 1.16 2.73 -25.66
N ILE A 128 1.27 1.40 -25.51
CA ILE A 128 1.83 0.52 -26.54
C ILE A 128 0.76 0.07 -27.54
N GLU A 129 -0.37 -0.43 -27.05
CA GLU A 129 -1.39 -1.11 -27.87
C GLU A 129 -2.58 -0.20 -28.21
N ASN A 130 -2.66 0.96 -27.55
CA ASN A 130 -3.70 1.96 -27.74
C ASN A 130 -5.13 1.43 -27.54
N GLN A 131 -5.25 0.41 -26.69
CA GLN A 131 -6.52 -0.13 -26.25
C GLN A 131 -7.08 0.74 -25.14
N LYS A 132 -8.39 1.03 -25.18
CA LYS A 132 -9.05 1.85 -24.15
C LYS A 132 -9.47 1.05 -22.93
N LEU A 133 -9.59 -0.27 -23.06
CA LEU A 133 -10.06 -1.16 -22.00
C LEU A 133 -9.21 -1.08 -20.70
N PRO A 134 -7.87 -1.01 -20.73
CA PRO A 134 -7.08 -0.91 -19.51
C PRO A 134 -7.36 0.36 -18.67
N PHE A 135 -7.92 1.43 -19.25
CA PHE A 135 -8.31 2.61 -18.45
C PHE A 135 -9.38 2.28 -17.43
N VAL A 136 -10.31 1.38 -17.76
CA VAL A 136 -11.35 0.93 -16.82
C VAL A 136 -10.71 0.20 -15.64
N VAL A 137 -9.72 -0.66 -15.91
CA VAL A 137 -8.99 -1.39 -14.87
C VAL A 137 -8.20 -0.44 -13.98
N VAL A 138 -7.49 0.54 -14.57
CA VAL A 138 -6.79 1.59 -13.82
C VAL A 138 -7.75 2.36 -12.93
N GLY A 139 -8.94 2.72 -13.44
CA GLY A 139 -9.99 3.38 -12.67
C GLY A 139 -10.44 2.56 -11.45
N ILE A 140 -10.67 1.26 -11.63
CA ILE A 140 -11.02 0.36 -10.51
C ILE A 140 -9.90 0.32 -9.48
N LEU A 141 -8.64 0.13 -9.91
CA LEU A 141 -7.49 0.09 -9.01
C LEU A 141 -7.33 1.40 -8.23
N LEU A 142 -7.51 2.55 -8.88
CA LEU A 142 -7.51 3.86 -8.24
C LEU A 142 -8.62 4.00 -7.19
N LEU A 143 -9.84 3.54 -7.47
CA LEU A 143 -10.92 3.54 -6.47
C LEU A 143 -10.55 2.70 -5.25
N VAL A 144 -9.91 1.54 -5.44
CA VAL A 144 -9.43 0.70 -4.33
C VAL A 144 -8.30 1.40 -3.56
N MET A 145 -7.38 2.09 -4.23
CA MET A 145 -6.34 2.90 -3.59
C MET A 145 -6.97 4.03 -2.77
N ILE A 146 -7.97 4.73 -3.31
CA ILE A 146 -8.69 5.82 -2.60
C ILE A 146 -9.39 5.28 -1.35
N ALA A 147 -10.07 4.13 -1.46
CA ALA A 147 -10.72 3.47 -0.31
C ALA A 147 -9.72 3.01 0.78
N SER A 148 -8.43 2.93 0.45
CA SER A 148 -7.36 2.54 1.36
C SER A 148 -6.85 3.66 2.28
N VAL A 149 -7.54 4.81 2.32
CA VAL A 149 -7.18 5.98 3.14
C VAL A 149 -6.71 5.57 4.57
N PRO A 150 -5.53 6.05 5.01
CA PRO A 150 -5.03 5.78 6.35
C PRO A 150 -5.78 6.64 7.37
N THR A 151 -6.60 6.03 8.21
CA THR A 151 -7.31 6.72 9.30
C THR A 151 -6.84 6.21 10.64
N LYS A 152 -6.91 7.07 11.66
CA LYS A 152 -6.58 6.71 13.05
C LYS A 152 -7.38 5.48 13.50
N SER A 153 -8.68 5.42 13.19
CA SER A 153 -9.54 4.30 13.55
C SER A 153 -9.09 2.97 12.93
N LYS A 154 -8.61 2.96 11.68
CA LYS A 154 -8.08 1.74 11.03
C LYS A 154 -6.78 1.28 11.69
N LEU A 155 -5.93 2.21 12.08
CA LEU A 155 -4.71 1.90 12.83
C LEU A 155 -5.03 1.31 14.20
N ASP A 156 -5.83 2.00 15.01
CA ASP A 156 -6.17 1.55 16.37
C ASP A 156 -6.86 0.18 16.34
N GLY A 157 -7.76 -0.03 15.36
CA GLY A 157 -8.39 -1.33 15.12
C GLY A 157 -7.37 -2.42 14.75
N TRP A 158 -6.41 -2.11 13.89
CA TRP A 158 -5.37 -3.07 13.51
C TRP A 158 -4.45 -3.42 14.69
N ILE A 159 -4.01 -2.44 15.48
CA ILE A 159 -3.16 -2.67 16.67
C ILE A 159 -3.87 -3.60 17.66
N ARG A 160 -5.14 -3.31 17.98
CA ARG A 160 -5.95 -4.16 18.86
C ARG A 160 -6.01 -5.60 18.36
N ASN A 161 -6.29 -5.80 17.08
CA ASN A 161 -6.36 -7.15 16.50
C ASN A 161 -5.02 -7.88 16.54
N GLN A 162 -3.88 -7.19 16.40
CA GLN A 162 -2.56 -7.83 16.53
C GLN A 162 -2.26 -8.24 17.97
N MET A 163 -2.56 -7.37 18.94
CA MET A 163 -2.36 -7.67 20.36
C MET A 163 -3.23 -8.84 20.82
N GLU A 164 -4.50 -8.88 20.40
CA GLU A 164 -5.41 -9.99 20.69
C GLU A 164 -4.87 -11.31 20.13
N ASN A 165 -4.49 -11.34 18.85
CA ASN A 165 -3.92 -12.54 18.22
C ASN A 165 -2.62 -12.99 18.91
N TYR A 166 -1.75 -12.06 19.31
CA TYR A 166 -0.50 -12.39 19.99
C TYR A 166 -0.75 -13.01 21.37
N ASN A 167 -1.69 -12.45 22.14
CA ASN A 167 -2.04 -12.97 23.46
C ASN A 167 -2.63 -14.39 23.36
N LEU A 168 -3.49 -14.65 22.36
CA LEU A 168 -4.05 -15.99 22.12
C LEU A 168 -2.97 -17.02 21.76
N GLU A 169 -1.93 -16.62 21.02
CA GLU A 169 -0.81 -17.50 20.66
C GLU A 169 0.09 -17.88 21.86
N HIS A 170 0.08 -17.09 22.95
CA HIS A 170 0.97 -17.26 24.11
C HIS A 170 0.24 -17.66 25.41
N GLN A 171 -1.06 -17.95 25.34
CA GLN A 171 -1.86 -18.50 26.45
C GLN A 171 -1.91 -20.04 26.48
N ASN A 172 -1.39 -20.71 25.45
CA ASN A 172 -1.22 -22.17 25.38
C ASN A 172 0.24 -22.57 25.60
#